data_AF-A0AAX3KL30-F1
#
_entry.id   AF-A0AAX3KL30-F1
#
_cell.length_a   1.000
_cell.length_b   1.000
_cell.length_c   1.000
_cell.angle_alpha   90.00
_cell.angle_beta   90.00
_cell.angle_gamma   90.00
#
_symmetry.space_group_name_H-M   'P 1'
#
loop_
_entity.id
_entity.type
_entity.pdbx_description
1 polymer ?
#
loop_
_entity_poly.entity_id
_entity_poly.type
_entity_poly.pdbx_seq_one_letter_code
_entity_poly.pdbx_strand_id
1 'polypeptide(L)'
;MAFTAIEAANSCITRSRNLLLASKKSENIDVRDDLVRSALVMAIGAMDSYMHWMVFQEITAVSKNAKLPKALAKLDIPFSDVAALADAMIEGRRAGKETRPWNALKNTAQKQLLYKTFQSFDQVQMAMSMAGVVDGWAKAAKVLNVGVADIKERLNPLVHRRNQIAHEGDILRSSRPRQLKFNDLNPDQVSLDVDWIASVIAAIESIR
;
A
#
# COMPACT_ATOMS: atom_id res chain seq x y z
N MET A 1 18.07 -6.72 -12.13
CA MET A 1 17.78 -6.28 -10.74
C MET A 1 16.44 -6.85 -10.33
N ALA A 2 16.25 -7.21 -9.07
CA ALA A 2 14.95 -7.68 -8.56
C ALA A 2 14.02 -6.48 -8.34
N PHE A 3 12.73 -6.64 -8.63
CA PHE A 3 11.71 -5.61 -8.46
C PHE A 3 11.66 -5.10 -7.00
N THR A 4 11.59 -3.78 -6.83
CA THR A 4 11.66 -3.09 -5.54
C THR A 4 10.33 -2.46 -5.13
N ALA A 5 10.18 -2.20 -3.82
CA ALA A 5 9.00 -1.51 -3.30
C ALA A 5 8.81 -0.12 -3.92
N ILE A 6 9.92 0.63 -4.10
CA ILE A 6 9.87 1.95 -4.72
C ILE A 6 9.50 1.90 -6.21
N GLU A 7 9.92 0.87 -6.96
CA GLU A 7 9.48 0.68 -8.36
C GLU A 7 7.97 0.41 -8.44
N ALA A 8 7.41 -0.36 -7.50
CA ALA A 8 5.96 -0.57 -7.40
C ALA A 8 5.21 0.74 -7.18
N ALA A 9 5.68 1.55 -6.24
CA ALA A 9 5.11 2.85 -5.93
C ALA A 9 5.19 3.80 -7.13
N ASN A 10 6.37 3.91 -7.74
CA ASN A 10 6.63 4.80 -8.88
C ASN A 10 5.77 4.45 -10.09
N SER A 11 5.50 3.16 -10.32
CA SER A 11 4.56 2.72 -11.36
C SER A 11 3.16 3.29 -11.13
N CYS A 12 2.64 3.20 -9.90
CA CYS A 12 1.34 3.77 -9.54
C CYS A 12 1.33 5.30 -9.60
N ILE A 13 2.34 5.99 -9.03
CA ILE A 13 2.43 7.46 -9.09
C ILE A 13 2.52 7.97 -10.53
N THR A 14 3.30 7.30 -11.39
CA THR A 14 3.40 7.67 -12.82
C THR A 14 2.05 7.54 -13.51
N ARG A 15 1.32 6.45 -13.28
CA ARG A 15 -0.04 6.29 -13.83
C ARG A 15 -1.00 7.33 -13.28
N SER A 16 -0.92 7.67 -11.99
CA SER A 16 -1.72 8.73 -11.37
C SER A 16 -1.49 10.08 -12.06
N ARG A 17 -0.22 10.47 -12.26
CA ARG A 17 0.13 11.69 -13.01
C ARG A 17 -0.36 11.66 -14.46
N ASN A 18 -0.27 10.51 -15.13
CA ASN A 18 -0.78 10.37 -16.50
C ASN A 18 -2.30 10.54 -16.57
N LEU A 19 -3.05 10.06 -15.56
CA LEU A 19 -4.50 10.27 -15.48
C LEU A 19 -4.83 11.77 -15.32
N LEU A 20 -4.08 12.52 -14.50
CA LEU A 20 -4.23 13.97 -14.37
C LEU A 20 -3.88 14.71 -15.67
N LEU A 21 -2.85 14.27 -16.39
CA LEU A 21 -2.51 14.86 -17.69
C LEU A 21 -3.58 14.57 -18.74
N ALA A 22 -4.17 13.36 -18.73
CA ALA A 22 -5.25 12.99 -19.62
C ALA A 22 -6.53 13.76 -19.31
N SER A 23 -6.84 14.01 -18.04
CA SER A 23 -8.06 14.74 -17.64
C SER A 23 -8.07 16.17 -18.18
N LYS A 24 -6.90 16.83 -18.25
CA LYS A 24 -6.73 18.17 -18.84
C LYS A 24 -6.98 18.22 -20.34
N LYS A 25 -6.87 17.08 -21.03
CA LYS A 25 -7.09 16.96 -22.49
C LYS A 25 -8.50 16.46 -22.86
N SER A 26 -9.27 15.97 -21.88
CA SER A 26 -10.60 15.44 -22.13
C SER A 26 -11.61 16.58 -22.32
N GLU A 27 -12.30 16.58 -23.45
CA GLU A 27 -13.40 17.51 -23.72
C GLU A 27 -14.68 17.13 -22.96
N ASN A 28 -14.85 15.83 -22.65
CA ASN A 28 -15.98 15.34 -21.86
C ASN A 28 -15.71 15.56 -20.37
N ILE A 29 -16.62 16.31 -19.71
CA ILE A 29 -16.50 16.68 -18.30
C ILE A 29 -16.59 15.50 -17.35
N ASP A 30 -17.50 14.55 -17.60
CA ASP A 30 -17.67 13.37 -16.74
C ASP A 30 -16.41 12.49 -16.80
N VAL A 31 -15.88 12.27 -18.00
CA VAL A 31 -14.63 11.53 -18.21
C VAL A 31 -13.45 12.24 -17.52
N ARG A 32 -13.39 13.57 -17.61
CA ARG A 32 -12.35 14.37 -16.95
C ARG A 32 -12.40 14.18 -15.44
N ASP A 33 -13.57 14.27 -14.82
CA ASP A 33 -13.70 14.14 -13.37
C ASP A 33 -13.36 12.72 -12.92
N ASP A 34 -13.77 11.69 -13.66
CA ASP A 34 -13.44 10.30 -13.35
C ASP A 34 -11.95 9.98 -13.49
N LEU A 35 -11.26 10.62 -14.45
CA LEU A 35 -9.81 10.53 -14.56
C LEU A 35 -9.12 11.13 -13.33
N VAL A 36 -9.60 12.27 -12.82
CA VAL A 36 -9.03 12.89 -11.61
C VAL A 36 -9.33 12.06 -10.36
N ARG A 37 -10.55 11.50 -10.22
CA ARG A 37 -10.89 10.54 -9.15
C ARG A 37 -9.97 9.33 -9.17
N SER A 38 -9.78 8.76 -10.36
CA SER A 38 -8.89 7.62 -10.59
C SER A 38 -7.44 7.94 -10.26
N ALA A 39 -6.98 9.16 -10.52
CA ALA A 39 -5.63 9.59 -10.17
C ALA A 39 -5.40 9.55 -8.65
N LEU A 40 -6.35 10.06 -7.84
CA LEU A 40 -6.25 10.01 -6.38
C LEU A 40 -6.24 8.56 -5.86
N VAL A 41 -7.14 7.72 -6.37
CA VAL A 41 -7.20 6.29 -6.01
C VAL A 41 -5.86 5.60 -6.33
N MET A 42 -5.30 5.88 -7.50
CA MET A 42 -4.03 5.30 -7.94
C MET A 42 -2.85 5.78 -7.07
N ALA A 43 -2.84 7.02 -6.61
CA ALA A 43 -1.79 7.54 -5.73
C ALA A 43 -1.84 6.92 -4.34
N ILE A 44 -3.02 6.79 -3.73
CA ILE A 44 -3.16 6.06 -2.46
C ILE A 44 -2.83 4.57 -2.65
N GLY A 45 -3.17 3.99 -3.80
CA GLY A 45 -2.73 2.65 -4.19
C GLY A 45 -1.21 2.50 -4.33
N ALA A 46 -0.48 3.58 -4.60
CA ALA A 46 0.98 3.58 -4.61
C ALA A 46 1.56 3.37 -3.21
N MET A 47 1.00 4.03 -2.19
CA MET A 47 1.38 3.83 -0.79
C MET A 47 1.13 2.38 -0.36
N ASP A 48 -0.07 1.86 -0.66
CA ASP A 48 -0.44 0.48 -0.35
C ASP A 48 0.51 -0.53 -1.01
N SER A 49 0.73 -0.37 -2.31
CA SER A 49 1.63 -1.23 -3.09
C SER A 49 3.05 -1.20 -2.53
N TYR A 50 3.56 0.00 -2.24
CA TYR A 50 4.87 0.18 -1.63
C TYR A 50 5.00 -0.62 -0.33
N MET A 51 4.02 -0.46 0.58
CA MET A 51 4.02 -1.11 1.88
C MET A 51 3.96 -2.64 1.77
N HIS A 52 3.13 -3.18 0.87
CA HIS A 52 3.08 -4.62 0.61
C HIS A 52 4.44 -5.17 0.15
N TRP A 53 5.06 -4.50 -0.83
CA TRP A 53 6.37 -4.92 -1.34
C TRP A 53 7.47 -4.78 -0.29
N MET A 54 7.45 -3.71 0.49
CA MET A 54 8.41 -3.49 1.58
C MET A 54 8.35 -4.63 2.62
N VAL A 55 7.15 -5.00 3.08
CA VAL A 55 6.97 -6.12 4.02
C VAL A 55 7.35 -7.46 3.38
N PHE A 56 7.00 -7.68 2.10
CA PHE A 56 7.36 -8.92 1.40
C PHE A 56 8.88 -9.08 1.22
N GLN A 57 9.58 -7.98 0.95
CA GLN A 57 11.03 -7.97 0.90
C GLN A 57 11.65 -8.34 2.26
N GLU A 58 11.06 -7.89 3.36
CA GLU A 58 11.51 -8.27 4.70
C GLU A 58 11.29 -9.77 4.98
N ILE A 59 10.15 -10.35 4.60
CA ILE A 59 9.94 -11.82 4.67
C ILE A 59 11.03 -12.54 3.86
N THR A 60 11.42 -11.98 2.71
CA THR A 60 12.51 -12.53 1.91
C THR A 60 13.87 -12.40 2.60
N ALA A 61 14.15 -11.29 3.28
CA ALA A 61 15.36 -11.12 4.07
C ALA A 61 15.42 -12.13 5.24
N VAL A 62 14.31 -12.33 5.96
CA VAL A 62 14.22 -13.31 7.05
C VAL A 62 14.52 -14.73 6.57
N SER A 63 14.04 -15.12 5.39
CA SER A 63 14.38 -16.43 4.80
C SER A 63 15.87 -16.61 4.48
N LYS A 64 16.63 -15.52 4.45
CA LYS A 64 18.08 -15.47 4.25
C LYS A 64 18.83 -15.18 5.56
N ASN A 65 18.23 -15.54 6.70
CA ASN A 65 18.75 -15.39 8.05
C ASN A 65 18.77 -13.96 8.61
N ALA A 66 18.01 -13.01 8.04
CA ALA A 66 17.75 -11.75 8.73
C ALA A 66 16.90 -11.96 10.00
N LYS A 67 17.01 -11.03 10.95
CA LYS A 67 16.25 -11.08 12.20
C LYS A 67 14.77 -10.83 11.94
N LEU A 68 13.91 -11.76 12.36
CA LEU A 68 12.45 -11.61 12.27
C LEU A 68 11.94 -10.40 13.09
N PRO A 69 11.32 -9.39 12.47
CA PRO A 69 10.70 -8.29 13.20
C PRO A 69 9.54 -8.76 14.08
N LYS A 70 9.41 -8.19 15.29
CA LYS A 70 8.38 -8.58 16.26
C LYS A 70 6.95 -8.44 15.73
N ALA A 71 6.70 -7.44 14.89
CA ALA A 71 5.38 -7.25 14.28
C ALA A 71 5.11 -8.29 13.19
N LEU A 72 6.12 -8.63 12.39
CA LEU A 72 6.00 -9.67 11.36
C LEU A 72 5.80 -11.06 11.96
N ALA A 73 6.42 -11.34 13.12
CA ALA A 73 6.23 -12.59 13.85
C ALA A 73 4.77 -12.86 14.28
N LYS A 74 3.91 -11.83 14.29
CA LYS A 74 2.49 -11.93 14.62
C LYS A 74 1.59 -12.11 13.39
N LEU A 75 2.18 -12.25 12.20
CA LEU A 75 1.40 -12.49 10.99
C LEU A 75 0.68 -13.83 11.12
N ASP A 76 -0.65 -13.81 11.08
CA ASP A 76 -1.46 -15.02 11.11
C ASP A 76 -1.20 -15.86 9.86
N ILE A 77 -0.92 -17.14 10.06
CA ILE A 77 -0.72 -18.13 9.00
C ILE A 77 -1.77 -19.22 9.20
N PRO A 78 -2.59 -19.54 8.19
CA PRO A 78 -3.56 -20.62 8.29
C PRO A 78 -2.90 -21.93 8.69
N PHE A 79 -3.46 -22.61 9.69
CA PHE A 79 -2.91 -23.87 10.17
C PHE A 79 -2.85 -24.94 9.06
N SER A 80 -3.81 -24.94 8.15
CA SER A 80 -3.83 -25.82 6.97
C SER A 80 -2.57 -25.69 6.12
N ASP A 81 -2.05 -24.48 5.95
CA ASP A 81 -0.87 -24.22 5.12
C ASP A 81 0.41 -24.69 5.84
N VAL A 82 0.44 -24.58 7.18
CA VAL A 82 1.53 -25.11 8.00
C VAL A 82 1.53 -26.64 8.00
N ALA A 83 0.35 -27.27 8.12
CA ALA A 83 0.20 -28.72 8.04
C ALA A 83 0.64 -29.26 6.67
N ALA A 84 0.18 -28.65 5.58
CA ALA A 84 0.59 -29.01 4.23
C ALA A 84 2.10 -28.87 4.00
N LEU A 85 2.72 -27.82 4.58
CA LEU A 85 4.17 -27.67 4.57
C LEU A 85 4.88 -28.80 5.31
N ALA A 86 4.39 -29.19 6.49
CA ALA A 86 4.97 -30.28 7.27
C ALA A 86 4.89 -31.61 6.53
N ASP A 87 3.73 -31.94 5.94
CA ASP A 87 3.53 -33.15 5.16
C ASP A 87 4.49 -33.19 3.95
N ALA A 88 4.58 -32.08 3.20
CA ALA A 88 5.48 -31.97 2.05
C ALA A 88 6.96 -32.15 2.45
N MET A 89 7.36 -31.68 3.64
CA MET A 89 8.72 -31.87 4.15
C MET A 89 9.00 -33.34 4.53
N ILE A 90 8.03 -34.04 5.14
CA ILE A 90 8.14 -35.45 5.51
C ILE A 90 8.23 -36.32 4.24
N GLU A 91 7.34 -36.08 3.27
CA GLU A 91 7.33 -36.79 2.00
C GLU A 91 8.61 -36.55 1.18
N GLY A 92 9.05 -35.29 1.10
CA GLY A 92 10.30 -34.93 0.41
C GLY A 92 11.50 -35.66 1.01
N ARG A 93 11.60 -35.71 2.34
CA ARG A 93 12.65 -36.48 3.03
C ARG A 93 12.57 -37.98 2.71
N ARG A 94 11.38 -38.59 2.75
CA ARG A 94 11.19 -40.02 2.42
C ARG A 94 11.57 -40.34 0.98
N ALA A 95 11.29 -39.41 0.05
CA ALA A 95 11.58 -39.57 -1.37
C ALA A 95 13.01 -39.14 -1.76
N GLY A 96 13.86 -38.71 -0.81
CA GLY A 96 15.19 -38.17 -1.11
C GLY A 96 15.17 -36.89 -1.96
N LYS A 97 14.07 -36.14 -1.94
CA LYS A 97 13.87 -34.90 -2.71
C LYS A 97 14.15 -33.67 -1.87
N GLU A 98 14.87 -32.71 -2.44
CA GLU A 98 15.06 -31.40 -1.84
C GLU A 98 13.71 -30.65 -1.77
N THR A 99 13.42 -30.05 -0.61
CA THR A 99 12.22 -29.23 -0.41
C THR A 99 12.58 -27.76 -0.27
N ARG A 100 11.64 -26.87 -0.57
CA ARG A 100 11.83 -25.41 -0.49
C ARG A 100 10.85 -24.79 0.50
N PRO A 101 10.98 -25.08 1.81
CA PRO A 101 9.97 -24.72 2.82
C PRO A 101 9.74 -23.21 2.90
N TRP A 102 10.80 -22.41 2.75
CA TRP A 102 10.69 -20.95 2.72
C TRP A 102 9.87 -20.41 1.55
N ASN A 103 9.86 -21.06 0.39
CA ASN A 103 9.05 -20.60 -0.74
C ASN A 103 7.56 -20.81 -0.45
N ALA A 104 7.19 -21.95 0.13
CA ALA A 104 5.81 -22.22 0.54
C ALA A 104 5.34 -21.22 1.62
N LEU A 105 6.16 -21.02 2.67
CA LEU A 105 5.84 -20.07 3.74
C LEU A 105 5.72 -18.63 3.22
N LYS A 106 6.61 -18.20 2.32
CA LYS A 106 6.51 -16.88 1.65
C LYS A 106 5.22 -16.71 0.87
N ASN A 107 4.81 -17.72 0.11
CA ASN A 107 3.58 -17.67 -0.67
C ASN A 107 2.36 -17.54 0.24
N THR A 108 2.32 -18.29 1.35
CA THR A 108 1.24 -18.14 2.34
C THR A 108 1.27 -16.78 3.01
N ALA A 109 2.43 -16.31 3.47
CA ALA A 109 2.57 -15.00 4.08
C ALA A 109 2.14 -13.88 3.10
N GLN A 110 2.52 -13.98 1.82
CA GLN A 110 2.09 -13.04 0.78
C GLN A 110 0.57 -13.05 0.60
N LYS A 111 -0.07 -14.23 0.53
CA LYS A 111 -1.53 -14.33 0.46
C LYS A 111 -2.20 -13.65 1.65
N GLN A 112 -1.68 -13.86 2.86
CA GLN A 112 -2.22 -13.23 4.07
C GLN A 112 -2.03 -11.71 4.06
N LEU A 113 -0.90 -11.23 3.55
CA LEU A 113 -0.66 -9.80 3.37
C LEU A 113 -1.66 -9.20 2.37
N LEU A 114 -2.01 -9.86 1.27
CA LEU A 114 -2.93 -9.32 0.27
C LEU A 114 -4.35 -9.03 0.80
N TYR A 115 -4.75 -9.63 1.92
CA TYR A 115 -6.03 -9.31 2.59
C TYR A 115 -5.94 -8.09 3.54
N LYS A 116 -4.74 -7.56 3.76
CA LYS A 116 -4.51 -6.36 4.56
C LYS A 116 -4.42 -5.15 3.65
N THR A 117 -4.82 -3.98 4.17
CA THR A 117 -4.65 -2.69 3.50
C THR A 117 -3.68 -1.85 4.31
N PHE A 118 -2.74 -1.20 3.63
CA PHE A 118 -1.67 -0.39 4.21
C PHE A 118 -1.71 1.05 3.70
N GLN A 119 -2.81 1.75 3.97
CA GLN A 119 -3.08 3.08 3.44
C GLN A 119 -3.18 4.15 4.52
N SER A 120 -3.90 3.87 5.62
CA SER A 120 -4.06 4.83 6.71
C SER A 120 -2.76 4.98 7.51
N PHE A 121 -2.67 6.06 8.28
CA PHE A 121 -1.51 6.34 9.12
C PHE A 121 -1.11 5.15 10.02
N ASP A 122 -2.10 4.54 10.69
CA ASP A 122 -1.86 3.43 11.61
C ASP A 122 -1.52 2.12 10.86
N GLN A 123 -2.13 1.91 9.69
CA GLN A 123 -1.84 0.74 8.86
C GLN A 123 -0.43 0.82 8.26
N VAL A 124 -0.02 1.99 7.79
CA VAL A 124 1.35 2.24 7.32
C VAL A 124 2.36 2.08 8.46
N GLN A 125 2.05 2.57 9.67
CA GLN A 125 2.89 2.32 10.86
C GLN A 125 3.06 0.82 11.14
N MET A 126 1.97 0.04 11.01
CA MET A 126 2.01 -1.41 11.15
C MET A 126 2.90 -2.04 10.08
N ALA A 127 2.77 -1.66 8.82
CA ALA A 127 3.60 -2.17 7.72
C ALA A 127 5.09 -1.84 7.93
N MET A 128 5.43 -0.61 8.30
CA MET A 128 6.80 -0.21 8.65
C MET A 128 7.35 -1.09 9.79
N SER A 129 6.55 -1.34 10.81
CA SER A 129 6.95 -2.20 11.94
C SER A 129 7.15 -3.66 11.51
N MET A 130 6.33 -4.18 10.59
CA MET A 130 6.49 -5.51 9.99
C MET A 130 7.74 -5.58 9.10
N ALA A 131 8.11 -4.48 8.45
CA ALA A 131 9.34 -4.34 7.69
C ALA A 131 10.58 -4.03 8.55
N GLY A 132 10.46 -4.05 9.88
CA GLY A 132 11.59 -3.82 10.80
C GLY A 132 11.95 -2.35 11.03
N VAL A 133 11.19 -1.40 10.48
CA VAL A 133 11.43 0.04 10.66
C VAL A 133 10.86 0.50 12.00
N VAL A 134 11.74 0.77 12.96
CA VAL A 134 11.41 1.33 14.27
C VAL A 134 11.29 2.85 14.19
N ASP A 135 10.27 3.42 14.85
CA ASP A 135 9.94 4.85 14.87
C ASP A 135 9.77 5.47 13.47
N GLY A 136 9.19 4.69 12.55
CA GLY A 136 9.08 5.03 11.13
C GLY A 136 8.49 6.42 10.88
N TRP A 137 7.34 6.75 11.50
CA TRP A 137 6.75 8.08 11.33
C TRP A 137 7.61 9.21 11.88
N ALA A 138 8.27 9.03 13.03
CA ALA A 138 9.13 10.06 13.58
C ALA A 138 10.34 10.34 12.68
N LYS A 139 10.90 9.31 12.04
CA LYS A 139 11.99 9.45 11.08
C LYS A 139 11.51 10.08 9.77
N ALA A 140 10.38 9.62 9.22
CA ALA A 140 9.82 10.16 7.97
C ALA A 140 9.42 11.64 8.13
N ALA A 141 8.83 12.01 9.28
CA ALA A 141 8.48 13.39 9.60
C ALA A 141 9.70 14.33 9.62
N LYS A 142 10.84 13.86 10.14
CA LYS A 142 12.11 14.61 10.08
C LYS A 142 12.58 14.83 8.64
N VAL A 143 12.47 13.82 7.78
CA VAL A 143 12.83 13.94 6.35
C VAL A 143 11.93 14.93 5.63
N LEU A 144 10.63 14.92 5.96
CA LEU A 144 9.64 15.82 5.37
C LEU A 144 9.63 17.24 5.99
N ASN A 145 10.38 17.45 7.07
CA ASN A 145 10.37 18.68 7.86
C ASN A 145 8.96 19.10 8.32
N VAL A 146 8.19 18.15 8.83
CA VAL A 146 6.83 18.34 9.38
C VAL A 146 6.67 17.61 10.71
N GLY A 147 5.58 17.87 11.44
CA GLY A 147 5.18 17.08 12.59
C GLY A 147 4.58 15.72 12.19
N VAL A 148 4.70 14.73 13.08
CA VAL A 148 4.04 13.42 12.89
C VAL A 148 2.52 13.56 12.84
N ALA A 149 1.96 14.48 13.64
CA ALA A 149 0.53 14.78 13.63
C ALA A 149 0.07 15.31 12.26
N ASP A 150 0.86 16.19 11.63
CA ASP A 150 0.55 16.75 10.31
C ASP A 150 0.44 15.66 9.24
N ILE A 151 1.32 14.64 9.29
CA ILE A 151 1.23 13.49 8.38
C ILE A 151 -0.09 12.74 8.59
N LYS A 152 -0.47 12.49 9.85
CA LYS A 152 -1.72 11.79 10.18
C LYS A 152 -2.94 12.57 9.72
N GLU A 153 -2.98 13.87 10.04
CA GLU A 153 -4.07 14.79 9.71
C GLU A 153 -4.22 14.98 8.21
N ARG A 154 -3.14 14.85 7.43
CA ARG A 154 -3.20 14.90 5.97
C ARG A 154 -3.48 13.56 5.30
N LEU A 155 -2.86 12.46 5.75
CA LEU A 155 -2.99 11.15 5.13
C LEU A 155 -4.40 10.57 5.28
N ASN A 156 -4.96 10.61 6.50
CA ASN A 156 -6.22 9.93 6.79
C ASN A 156 -7.41 10.49 6.01
N PRO A 157 -7.58 11.82 5.84
CA PRO A 157 -8.60 12.36 4.95
C PRO A 157 -8.45 11.93 3.49
N LEU A 158 -7.24 11.82 2.96
CA LEU A 158 -7.01 11.33 1.60
C LEU A 158 -7.42 9.86 1.43
N VAL A 159 -7.12 9.03 2.43
CA VAL A 159 -7.57 7.63 2.46
C VAL A 159 -9.08 7.54 2.54
N HIS A 160 -9.72 8.39 3.36
CA HIS A 160 -11.17 8.48 3.44
C HIS A 160 -11.78 8.89 2.09
N ARG A 161 -11.23 9.92 1.43
CA ARG A 161 -11.66 10.37 0.11
C ARG A 161 -11.53 9.26 -0.93
N ARG A 162 -10.41 8.53 -0.94
CA ARG A 162 -10.21 7.36 -1.81
C ARG A 162 -11.28 6.30 -1.56
N ASN A 163 -11.67 6.05 -0.32
CA ASN A 163 -12.72 5.07 -0.02
C ASN A 163 -14.10 5.54 -0.50
N GLN A 164 -14.42 6.83 -0.38
CA GLN A 164 -15.64 7.39 -0.99
C GLN A 164 -15.67 7.14 -2.50
N ILE A 165 -14.54 7.33 -3.20
CA ILE A 165 -14.45 7.07 -4.64
C ILE A 165 -14.59 5.58 -4.95
N ALA A 166 -13.73 4.75 -4.35
CA ALA A 166 -13.60 3.35 -4.74
C ALA A 166 -14.72 2.43 -4.24
N HIS A 167 -15.30 2.74 -3.07
CA HIS A 167 -16.31 1.88 -2.43
C HIS A 167 -17.72 2.48 -2.47
N GLU A 168 -17.87 3.80 -2.57
CA GLU A 168 -19.17 4.47 -2.51
C GLU A 168 -19.58 5.13 -3.85
N GLY A 169 -18.79 4.97 -4.91
CA GLY A 169 -19.04 5.58 -6.21
C GLY A 169 -18.93 7.10 -6.22
N ASP A 170 -18.30 7.67 -5.19
CA ASP A 170 -18.14 9.10 -4.96
C ASP A 170 -19.45 9.93 -4.90
N ILE A 171 -20.56 9.28 -4.56
CA ILE A 171 -21.86 9.93 -4.55
C ILE A 171 -21.98 10.83 -3.31
N LEU A 172 -22.41 12.07 -3.51
CA LEU A 172 -22.69 13.02 -2.43
C LEU A 172 -23.90 12.52 -1.62
N ARG A 173 -23.66 12.19 -0.35
CA ARG A 173 -24.72 11.72 0.55
C ARG A 173 -25.69 12.85 0.89
N SER A 174 -26.98 12.61 0.65
CA SER A 174 -28.07 13.52 1.03
C SER A 174 -29.26 12.71 1.56
N SER A 175 -30.00 13.26 2.51
CA SER A 175 -31.14 12.57 3.15
C SER A 175 -32.32 12.36 2.19
N ARG A 176 -32.45 13.19 1.15
CA ARG A 176 -33.49 13.10 0.12
C ARG A 176 -32.92 13.53 -1.25
N PRO A 177 -32.12 12.67 -1.91
CA PRO A 177 -31.52 13.03 -3.18
C PRO A 177 -32.60 13.08 -4.27
N ARG A 178 -32.79 14.25 -4.87
CA ARG A 178 -33.65 14.43 -6.05
C ARG A 178 -32.90 14.27 -7.37
N GLN A 179 -31.57 14.44 -7.34
CA GLN A 179 -30.66 14.33 -8.47
C GLN A 179 -29.35 13.70 -7.99
N LEU A 180 -28.71 12.91 -8.85
CA LEU A 180 -27.39 12.36 -8.59
C LEU A 180 -26.37 13.50 -8.58
N LYS A 181 -25.59 13.58 -7.50
CA LYS A 181 -24.47 14.52 -7.35
C LYS A 181 -23.27 13.75 -6.82
N PHE A 182 -22.09 14.17 -7.23
CA PHE A 182 -20.83 13.61 -6.73
C PHE A 182 -20.19 14.58 -5.74
N ASN A 183 -19.28 14.09 -4.90
CA ASN A 183 -18.49 14.97 -4.05
C ASN A 183 -17.56 15.84 -4.90
N ASP A 184 -17.32 17.06 -4.43
CA ASP A 184 -16.45 18.01 -5.12
C ASP A 184 -15.02 17.45 -5.26
N LEU A 185 -14.37 17.89 -6.34
CA LEU A 185 -13.04 17.47 -6.72
C LEU A 185 -12.31 18.65 -7.35
N ASN A 186 -11.13 18.99 -6.82
CA ASN A 186 -10.28 20.02 -7.39
C ASN A 186 -9.04 19.33 -8.03
N PRO A 187 -8.90 19.36 -9.37
CA PRO A 187 -7.78 18.71 -10.06
C PRO A 187 -6.40 19.20 -9.62
N ASP A 188 -6.25 20.48 -9.30
CA ASP A 188 -4.98 21.05 -8.86
C ASP A 188 -4.65 20.58 -7.45
N GLN A 189 -5.64 20.52 -6.56
CA GLN A 189 -5.47 19.95 -5.22
C GLN A 189 -5.09 18.47 -5.29
N VAL A 190 -5.75 17.68 -6.15
CA VAL A 190 -5.42 16.27 -6.35
C VAL A 190 -3.99 16.14 -6.87
N SER A 191 -3.53 17.00 -7.79
CA SER A 191 -2.14 17.00 -8.24
C SER A 191 -1.15 17.21 -7.08
N LEU A 192 -1.43 18.18 -6.20
CA LEU A 192 -0.61 18.43 -5.01
C LEU A 192 -0.63 17.24 -4.04
N ASP A 193 -1.76 16.56 -3.91
CA ASP A 193 -1.89 15.38 -3.05
C ASP A 193 -1.15 14.18 -3.62
N VAL A 194 -1.13 13.98 -4.94
CA VAL A 194 -0.32 12.95 -5.60
C VAL A 194 1.17 13.18 -5.32
N ASP A 195 1.64 14.41 -5.47
CA ASP A 195 3.04 14.76 -5.21
C ASP A 195 3.40 14.65 -3.73
N TRP A 196 2.47 15.00 -2.83
CA TRP A 196 2.66 14.82 -1.40
C TRP A 196 2.71 13.34 -1.01
N ILE A 197 1.84 12.48 -1.56
CA ILE A 197 1.91 11.03 -1.32
C ILE A 197 3.25 10.47 -1.81
N ALA A 198 3.72 10.91 -2.98
CA ALA A 198 5.02 10.51 -3.51
C ALA A 198 6.17 10.94 -2.59
N SER A 199 6.13 12.13 -2.00
CA SER A 199 7.16 12.59 -1.06
C SER A 199 7.13 11.81 0.26
N VAL A 200 5.96 11.44 0.76
CA VAL A 200 5.84 10.57 1.94
C VAL A 200 6.44 9.19 1.67
N ILE A 201 6.15 8.58 0.52
CA ILE A 201 6.74 7.29 0.13
C ILE A 201 8.27 7.41 0.03
N ALA A 202 8.78 8.46 -0.62
CA ALA A 202 10.22 8.69 -0.73
C ALA A 202 10.89 8.89 0.64
N ALA A 203 10.22 9.60 1.55
CA ALA A 203 10.70 9.77 2.92
C ALA A 203 10.78 8.44 3.66
N ILE A 204 9.78 7.56 3.53
CA ILE A 204 9.78 6.23 4.14
C ILE A 204 10.87 5.34 3.53
N GLU A 205 11.08 5.40 2.21
CA GLU A 205 12.15 4.65 1.54
C GLU A 205 13.55 5.09 2.02
N SER A 206 13.74 6.39 2.31
CA SER A 206 15.04 6.91 2.74
C SER A 206 15.47 6.52 4.16
N ILE A 207 14.52 6.08 5.01
CA ILE A 207 14.76 5.74 6.42
C ILE A 207 14.81 4.24 6.68
N ARG A 208 14.65 3.46 5.61
CA ARG A 208 14.62 2.00 5.61
C ARG A 208 16.02 1.41 5.73
#